data_AF-A0A522IRJ3-F1
#
_entry.id   AF-A0A522IRJ3-F1
#
_cell.length_a   1.000
_cell.length_b   1.000
_cell.length_c   1.000
_cell.angle_alpha   90.00
_cell.angle_beta   90.00
_cell.angle_gamma   90.00
#
_symmetry.space_group_name_H-M   'P 1'
#
loop_
_entity.id
_entity.type
_entity.pdbx_description
1 polymer ?
#
loop_
_entity_poly.entity_id
_entity_poly.type
_entity_poly.pdbx_seq_one_letter_code
_entity_poly.pdbx_strand_id
1 'polypeptide(L)'
;MADRLELVALALPSGCAPESLPPAVAQFVAACWPGMSRAQLLDRARRLALRVSLRARPGASQEAGPDGVRLYALVLMTGAARAELVAHVRRLARRRGTRRTRASLPPAWDARQAGLF
;
A
#
# COMPACT_ATOMS: atom_id res chain seq x y z
N MET A 1 7.20 17.58 -3.90
CA MET A 1 7.53 16.46 -2.99
C MET A 1 6.37 15.48 -2.99
N ALA A 2 6.55 14.21 -3.34
CA ALA A 2 5.46 13.23 -3.31
C ALA A 2 5.25 12.70 -1.87
N ASP A 3 4.04 12.83 -1.34
CA ASP A 3 3.66 12.16 -0.09
C ASP A 3 3.71 10.65 -0.25
N ARG A 4 4.14 9.94 0.79
CA ARG A 4 4.09 8.48 0.78
C ARG A 4 2.66 8.05 1.06
N LEU A 5 2.09 7.30 0.14
CA LEU A 5 0.78 6.69 0.29
C LEU A 5 0.94 5.25 0.75
N GLU A 6 0.09 4.86 1.68
CA GLU A 6 -0.01 3.51 2.22
C GLU A 6 -1.44 3.01 2.05
N LEU A 7 -1.60 1.84 1.43
CA LEU A 7 -2.88 1.16 1.31
C LEU A 7 -3.29 0.63 2.68
N VAL A 8 -4.49 0.96 3.12
CA VAL A 8 -5.09 0.44 4.36
C VAL A 8 -6.00 -0.74 4.05
N ALA A 9 -6.84 -0.60 3.03
CA ALA A 9 -7.77 -1.64 2.62
C ALA A 9 -8.24 -1.44 1.17
N LEU A 10 -8.70 -2.52 0.53
CA LEU A 10 -9.43 -2.49 -0.73
C LEU A 10 -10.85 -2.98 -0.48
N ALA A 11 -11.82 -2.31 -1.11
CA ALA A 11 -13.22 -2.68 -1.05
C ALA A 11 -13.83 -2.63 -2.46
N LEU A 12 -14.90 -3.39 -2.64
CA LEU A 12 -15.73 -3.31 -3.84
C LEU A 12 -16.71 -2.15 -3.73
N PRO A 13 -17.09 -1.50 -4.85
CA PRO A 13 -18.23 -0.60 -4.87
C PRO A 13 -19.50 -1.33 -4.43
N SER A 14 -20.43 -0.59 -3.82
CA SER A 14 -21.75 -1.10 -3.47
C SER A 14 -22.46 -1.68 -4.70
N GLY A 15 -22.95 -2.91 -4.59
CA GLY A 15 -23.65 -3.60 -5.69
C GLY A 15 -22.74 -4.37 -6.66
N CYS A 16 -21.42 -4.42 -6.42
CA CYS A 16 -20.51 -5.27 -7.16
C CYS A 16 -20.22 -6.56 -6.39
N ALA A 17 -20.60 -7.71 -6.98
CA ALA A 17 -20.34 -9.01 -6.40
C ALA A 17 -18.88 -9.44 -6.66
N PRO A 18 -18.15 -10.00 -5.67
CA PRO A 18 -16.74 -10.37 -5.83
C PRO A 18 -16.50 -11.40 -6.94
N GLU A 19 -17.44 -12.30 -7.18
CA GLU A 19 -17.41 -13.31 -8.23
C GLU A 19 -17.56 -12.73 -9.65
N SER A 20 -18.08 -11.51 -9.77
CA SER A 20 -18.23 -10.82 -11.07
C SER A 20 -16.93 -10.18 -11.57
N LEU A 21 -15.86 -10.21 -10.75
CA LEU A 21 -14.59 -9.61 -11.10
C LEU A 21 -13.85 -10.40 -12.18
N PRO A 22 -13.20 -9.73 -13.14
CA PRO A 22 -12.27 -10.38 -14.05
C PRO A 22 -11.19 -11.15 -13.27
N PRO A 23 -10.78 -12.36 -13.71
CA PRO A 23 -9.83 -13.20 -12.94
C PRO A 23 -8.52 -12.48 -12.57
N ALA A 24 -7.97 -11.66 -13.47
CA ALA A 24 -6.77 -10.87 -13.20
C ALA A 24 -6.99 -9.82 -12.09
N VAL A 25 -8.19 -9.24 -12.01
CA VAL A 25 -8.57 -8.29 -10.94
C VAL A 25 -8.73 -9.02 -9.61
N ALA A 26 -9.36 -10.19 -9.60
CA ALA A 26 -9.46 -11.02 -8.39
C ALA A 26 -8.07 -11.43 -7.86
N GLN A 27 -7.17 -11.87 -8.75
CA GLN A 27 -5.77 -12.17 -8.40
C GLN A 27 -5.02 -10.95 -7.87
N PHE A 28 -5.26 -9.77 -8.46
CA PHE A 28 -4.69 -8.52 -7.98
C PHE A 28 -5.17 -8.18 -6.55
N VAL A 29 -6.47 -8.29 -6.28
CA VAL A 29 -7.05 -8.06 -4.94
C VAL A 29 -6.45 -9.03 -3.93
N ALA A 30 -6.38 -10.32 -4.27
CA ALA A 30 -5.81 -11.36 -3.41
C ALA A 30 -4.33 -11.15 -3.11
N ALA A 31 -3.58 -10.53 -4.03
CA ALA A 31 -2.19 -10.18 -3.77
C ALA A 31 -2.09 -9.06 -2.73
N CYS A 32 -2.93 -8.03 -2.80
CA CYS A 32 -2.84 -6.80 -1.99
C CYS A 32 -2.97 -7.03 -0.48
N TRP A 33 -2.28 -6.20 0.31
CA TRP A 33 -2.33 -6.24 1.79
C TRP A 33 -2.28 -4.82 2.40
N PRO A 34 -2.75 -4.64 3.65
CA PRO A 34 -2.61 -3.40 4.41
C PRO A 34 -1.15 -3.05 4.71
N GLY A 35 -0.70 -1.84 4.36
CA GLY A 35 0.69 -1.39 4.47
C GLY A 35 1.39 -1.22 3.11
N MET A 36 0.74 -1.61 2.01
CA MET A 36 1.33 -1.53 0.68
C MET A 36 1.56 -0.09 0.23
N SER A 37 2.75 0.21 -0.27
CA SER A 37 3.03 1.50 -0.91
C SER A 37 2.40 1.58 -2.31
N ARG A 38 2.21 2.80 -2.82
CA ARG A 38 1.78 3.03 -4.21
C ARG A 38 2.68 2.31 -5.24
N ALA A 39 3.99 2.28 -5.02
CA ALA A 39 4.92 1.65 -5.95
C ALA A 39 4.74 0.12 -6.01
N GLN A 40 4.56 -0.52 -4.84
CA GLN A 40 4.29 -1.96 -4.75
C GLN A 40 2.94 -2.32 -5.38
N LEU A 41 1.93 -1.47 -5.19
CA LEU A 41 0.63 -1.63 -5.81
C LEU A 41 0.72 -1.58 -7.34
N LEU A 42 1.48 -0.60 -7.88
CA LEU A 42 1.72 -0.47 -9.31
C LEU A 42 2.52 -1.63 -9.90
N ASP A 43 3.57 -2.10 -9.19
CA ASP A 43 4.38 -3.24 -9.64
C ASP A 43 3.53 -4.51 -9.79
N ARG A 44 2.61 -4.75 -8.86
CA ARG A 44 1.72 -5.91 -8.88
C ARG A 44 0.69 -5.86 -9.99
N ALA A 45 0.08 -4.70 -10.20
CA ALA A 45 -0.81 -4.49 -11.34
C ALA A 45 -0.06 -4.80 -12.65
N ARG A 46 1.17 -4.30 -12.79
CA ARG A 46 2.01 -4.55 -13.96
C ARG A 46 2.32 -6.03 -14.17
N ARG A 47 2.63 -6.79 -13.11
CA ARG A 47 2.86 -8.26 -13.19
C ARG A 47 1.66 -9.04 -13.70
N LEU A 48 0.45 -8.51 -13.50
CA LEU A 48 -0.81 -9.09 -13.98
C LEU A 48 -1.29 -8.45 -15.28
N ALA A 49 -0.42 -7.69 -15.98
CA ALA A 49 -0.76 -6.92 -17.18
C ALA A 49 -1.94 -5.95 -17.01
N LEU A 50 -2.20 -5.50 -15.78
CA LEU A 50 -3.25 -4.54 -15.46
C LEU A 50 -2.72 -3.11 -15.57
N ARG A 51 -3.43 -2.25 -16.28
CA ARG A 51 -3.21 -0.80 -16.20
C ARG A 51 -4.01 -0.29 -15.00
N VAL A 52 -3.33 0.36 -14.06
CA VAL A 52 -3.98 0.87 -12.85
C VAL A 52 -3.90 2.39 -12.75
N SER A 53 -4.98 3.00 -12.27
CA SER A 53 -5.08 4.44 -12.03
C SER A 53 -5.72 4.66 -10.66
N LEU A 54 -5.03 5.40 -9.79
CA LEU A 54 -5.56 5.83 -8.49
C LEU A 54 -6.07 7.27 -8.62
N ARG A 55 -7.37 7.49 -8.46
CA ARG A 55 -8.02 8.80 -8.59
C ARG A 55 -8.66 9.20 -7.27
N ALA A 56 -8.53 10.46 -6.88
CA ALA A 56 -9.28 10.98 -5.73
C ALA A 56 -10.78 10.93 -6.08
N ARG A 57 -11.62 10.41 -5.17
CA ARG A 57 -13.05 10.31 -5.41
C ARG A 57 -13.73 11.63 -5.04
N PRO A 58 -14.37 12.35 -5.98
CA PRO A 58 -15.13 13.56 -5.66
C PRO A 58 -16.38 13.17 -4.84
N GLY A 59 -16.67 13.92 -3.76
CA GLY A 59 -17.88 13.74 -2.94
C GLY A 59 -17.79 12.73 -1.80
N ALA A 60 -16.75 11.87 -1.74
CA ALA A 60 -16.39 11.26 -0.46
C ALA A 60 -15.76 12.37 0.39
N SER A 61 -16.29 12.64 1.59
CA SER A 61 -15.78 13.70 2.47
C SER A 61 -14.25 13.72 2.41
N GLN A 62 -13.71 14.81 1.86
CA GLN A 62 -12.26 15.03 1.79
C GLN A 62 -11.67 15.33 3.16
N GLU A 63 -12.53 15.45 4.17
CA GLU A 63 -12.17 15.28 5.57
C GLU A 63 -11.54 13.91 5.71
N ALA A 64 -10.26 13.91 6.08
CA ALA A 64 -9.60 12.69 6.48
C ALA A 64 -10.50 11.99 7.50
N GLY A 65 -10.82 10.72 7.25
CA GLY A 65 -11.41 9.88 8.29
C GLY A 65 -10.47 9.83 9.50
N PRO A 66 -10.91 9.21 10.61
CA PRO A 66 -10.02 8.95 11.73
C PRO A 66 -8.69 8.35 11.21
N ASP A 67 -7.57 8.86 11.73
CA ASP A 67 -6.19 8.48 11.34
C ASP A 67 -5.66 8.94 9.97
N GLY A 68 -6.30 9.91 9.30
CA GLY A 68 -5.75 10.47 8.06
C GLY A 68 -6.06 9.64 6.80
N VAL A 69 -6.97 8.67 6.91
CA VAL A 69 -7.37 7.78 5.81
C VAL A 69 -8.31 8.50 4.85
N ARG A 70 -8.06 8.33 3.55
CA ARG A 70 -8.84 8.93 2.45
C ARG A 70 -9.23 7.85 1.45
N LEU A 71 -10.39 8.03 0.82
CA LEU A 71 -10.89 7.13 -0.21
C LEU A 71 -10.43 7.55 -1.60
N TYR A 72 -9.94 6.58 -2.36
CA TYR A 72 -9.56 6.73 -3.74
C TYR A 72 -10.30 5.71 -4.61
N ALA A 73 -10.68 6.11 -5.81
CA ALA A 73 -11.11 5.18 -6.84
C ALA A 73 -9.85 4.54 -7.47
N LEU A 74 -9.75 3.22 -7.37
CA LEU A 74 -8.71 2.43 -8.00
C LEU A 74 -9.30 1.77 -9.25
N VAL A 75 -8.96 2.32 -10.41
CA VAL A 75 -9.43 1.82 -11.71
C VAL A 75 -8.38 0.86 -12.27
N LEU A 76 -8.81 -0.37 -12.57
CA LEU A 76 -8.01 -1.44 -13.18
C LEU A 76 -8.55 -1.72 -14.58
N MET A 77 -7.67 -1.77 -15.57
CA MET A 77 -8.00 -2.16 -16.94
C MET A 77 -7.29 -3.47 -17.29
N THR A 78 -8.04 -4.42 -17.85
CA THR A 78 -7.53 -5.66 -18.44
C THR A 78 -8.06 -5.80 -19.87
N GLY A 79 -7.22 -5.47 -20.85
CA GLY A 79 -7.66 -5.35 -22.24
C GLY A 79 -8.83 -4.35 -22.38
N ALA A 80 -10.00 -4.86 -22.81
CA ALA A 80 -11.23 -4.08 -22.95
C ALA A 80 -12.06 -3.96 -21.64
N ALA A 81 -11.79 -4.79 -20.62
CA ALA A 81 -12.55 -4.77 -19.38
C ALA A 81 -12.01 -3.75 -18.39
N ARG A 82 -12.92 -3.04 -17.73
CA ARG A 82 -12.65 -2.06 -16.68
C ARG A 82 -13.27 -2.54 -15.37
N ALA A 83 -12.49 -2.54 -14.30
CA ALA A 83 -12.97 -2.74 -12.93
C ALA A 83 -12.62 -1.52 -12.09
N GLU A 84 -13.50 -1.18 -11.16
CA GLU A 84 -13.28 -0.08 -10.22
C GLU A 84 -13.40 -0.60 -8.79
N LEU A 85 -12.39 -0.30 -7.98
CA LEU A 85 -12.33 -0.65 -6.56
C LEU A 85 -12.23 0.63 -5.73
N VAL A 86 -12.60 0.53 -4.45
CA VAL A 86 -12.40 1.59 -3.46
C VAL A 86 -11.13 1.28 -2.68
N ALA A 87 -10.12 2.12 -2.83
CA ALA A 87 -8.89 2.05 -2.07
C ALA A 87 -8.93 3.01 -0.88
N HIS A 88 -8.81 2.45 0.32
CA HIS A 88 -8.57 3.20 1.55
C HIS A 88 -7.08 3.47 1.65
N VAL A 89 -6.68 4.73 1.65
CA VAL A 89 -5.27 5.12 1.60
C VAL A 89 -4.96 6.13 2.70
N ARG A 90 -3.90 5.87 3.45
CA ARG A 90 -3.35 6.80 4.43
C ARG A 90 -2.20 7.59 3.81
N ARG A 91 -2.23 8.92 3.98
CA ARG A 91 -1.07 9.77 3.65
C ARG A 91 -0.10 9.71 4.82
N LEU A 92 1.06 9.12 4.60
CA LEU A 92 2.17 9.19 5.53
C LEU A 92 2.85 10.53 5.32
N ALA A 93 2.65 11.46 6.26
CA ALA A 93 3.58 12.56 6.44
C ALA A 93 4.98 11.95 6.53
N ARG A 94 5.98 12.54 5.86
CA ARG A 94 7.35 12.11 6.07
C ARG A 94 7.63 12.31 7.56
N ARG A 95 7.61 11.24 8.35
CA ARG A 95 8.33 11.26 9.62
C ARG A 95 9.75 11.63 9.21
N ARG A 96 10.17 12.85 9.54
CA ARG A 96 11.59 13.22 9.61
C ARG A 96 12.25 12.00 10.22
N GLY A 97 13.12 11.34 9.43
CA GLY A 97 13.46 9.95 9.61
C GLY A 97 13.58 9.63 11.08
N THR A 98 12.90 8.57 11.53
CA THR A 98 13.31 7.92 12.76
C THR A 98 14.79 7.64 12.55
N ARG A 99 15.62 8.52 13.13
CA ARG A 99 17.06 8.37 13.24
C ARG A 99 17.19 6.92 13.63
N ARG A 100 17.78 6.09 12.75
CA ARG A 100 18.15 4.70 13.08
C ARG A 100 18.65 4.81 14.51
N THR A 101 17.88 4.31 15.49
CA THR A 101 18.36 4.26 16.86
C THR A 101 19.69 3.58 16.70
N ARG A 102 20.78 4.31 16.94
CA ARG A 102 22.14 3.79 16.72
C ARG A 102 22.09 2.40 17.32
N ALA A 103 22.32 1.37 16.51
CA ALA A 103 22.54 0.04 17.04
C ALA A 103 23.54 0.26 18.16
N SER A 104 23.14 -0.09 19.38
CA SER A 104 24.02 -0.01 20.54
C SER A 104 25.34 -0.59 20.11
N LEU A 105 26.42 0.18 20.29
CA LEU A 105 27.76 -0.33 20.04
C LEU A 105 27.87 -1.71 20.71
N PRO A 106 28.46 -2.72 20.04
CA PRO A 106 28.72 -3.98 20.71
C PRO A 106 29.44 -3.69 22.03
N PRO A 107 29.09 -4.38 23.13
CA PRO A 107 29.73 -4.17 24.41
C PRO A 107 31.25 -4.28 24.24
N ALA A 108 32.00 -3.45 24.97
CA ALA A 108 33.45 -3.45 24.90
C ALA A 108 33.97 -4.87 25.14
N TRP A 109 34.81 -5.34 24.23
CA TRP A 109 35.40 -6.68 24.29
C TRP A 109 36.18 -6.84 25.61
N ASP A 110 35.79 -7.78 26.47
CA ASP A 110 36.50 -8.08 27.72
C ASP A 110 37.79 -8.82 27.37
N ALA A 111 38.94 -8.30 27.82
CA ALA A 111 40.26 -8.87 27.56
C ALA A 111 40.41 -10.34 28.03
N ARG A 112 39.55 -10.80 28.96
CA ARG A 112 39.51 -12.20 29.40
C ARG A 112 38.96 -13.17 28.35
N GLN A 113 38.27 -12.69 27.32
CA GLN A 113 37.78 -13.51 26.21
C GLN A 113 38.84 -13.77 25.12
N ALA A 114 40.04 -13.19 25.23
CA ALA A 114 41.09 -13.32 24.21
C ALA A 114 41.75 -14.72 24.14
N GLY A 115 41.43 -15.63 25.06
CA GLY A 115 42.05 -16.97 25.14
C GLY A 115 41.13 -18.15 24.84
N LEU A 116 39.93 -17.90 24.29
CA LEU A 116 38.91 -18.92 24.08
C LEU A 116 38.68 -19.29 22.61
N PHE A 117 39.68 -19.20 21.72
CA PHE A 117 39.69 -19.89 20.42
C PHE A 117 41.14 -20.12 19.96
#